data_AF-A0A7C5KXR9-F1
#
_entry.id   AF-A0A7C5KXR9-F1
#
_cell.length_a   1.000
_cell.length_b   1.000
_cell.length_c   1.000
_cell.angle_alpha   90.00
_cell.angle_beta   90.00
_cell.angle_gamma   90.00
#
_symmetry.space_group_name_H-M   'P 1'
#
loop_
_entity.id
_entity.type
_entity.pdbx_description
1 polymer ?
#
loop_
_entity_poly.entity_id
_entity_poly.type
_entity_poly.pdbx_seq_one_letter_code
_entity_poly.pdbx_strand_id
1 'polypeptide(L)'
;MAHSKRPDGYETAQANRHQVLRWLNRFGGLTTSQLSRLVWPDMSSGQRMAQRTIHALKKGGLVIRRQLPNGGSTYVLSERGSRLLRELGVTTASARGQRDLKFEKPMHRFICNEFAIDRHLEGLRIWTEFEIQRQQAPTPRITVGRHRKIPDLITQANDVYLSWVEVENAYKSQSRLLELVTVADRLLGPRDGFEIRSKHAEGFFTNMVFVASNLSRLIAVSRCFSVAFEKHLISWDIARDIELVAVSMTERLRWSGTVGTVTLETFLIAVEQYTDIQKVLLDEFPEPPPRLEDLSSWTLWKHCVSLFEEDTVEELCNEFELDTASPDALKSLPDNKIDCIDRNQMLAYLRDRLVWRDADVGLNTEFLQQCMNWYSQQDPDSSS
;
A
#
# COMPACT_ATOMS: atom_id res chain seq x y z
N MET A 1 -40.12 -23.65 12.28
CA MET A 1 -39.20 -22.66 11.70
C MET A 1 -40.01 -21.77 10.75
N ALA A 2 -40.18 -20.50 11.08
CA ALA A 2 -40.95 -19.57 10.23
C ALA A 2 -40.19 -19.31 8.93
N HIS A 3 -40.80 -19.58 7.77
CA HIS A 3 -40.25 -19.19 6.48
C HIS A 3 -40.21 -17.66 6.40
N SER A 4 -39.02 -17.05 6.50
CA SER A 4 -38.86 -15.64 6.21
C SER A 4 -39.22 -15.39 4.75
N LYS A 5 -40.27 -14.61 4.52
CA LYS A 5 -40.73 -14.22 3.17
C LYS A 5 -39.56 -13.56 2.44
N ARG A 6 -39.20 -14.05 1.25
CA ARG A 6 -38.15 -13.43 0.43
C ARG A 6 -38.49 -11.94 0.23
N PRO A 7 -37.53 -11.02 0.42
CA PRO A 7 -37.78 -9.60 0.25
C PRO A 7 -38.27 -9.30 -1.17
N ASP A 8 -39.16 -8.31 -1.31
CA ASP A 8 -39.66 -7.89 -2.61
C ASP A 8 -38.50 -7.36 -3.47
N GLY A 9 -38.47 -7.76 -4.74
CA GLY A 9 -37.46 -7.31 -5.70
C GLY A 9 -37.50 -5.79 -5.89
N TYR A 10 -38.67 -5.17 -5.74
CA TYR A 10 -38.80 -3.71 -5.77
C TYR A 10 -38.10 -3.05 -4.57
N GLU A 11 -38.33 -3.55 -3.36
CA GLU A 11 -37.70 -3.05 -2.14
C GLU A 11 -36.17 -3.18 -2.21
N THR A 12 -35.69 -4.34 -2.66
CA THR A 12 -34.25 -4.60 -2.86
C THR A 12 -33.65 -3.60 -3.87
N ALA A 13 -34.34 -3.33 -4.98
CA ALA A 13 -33.88 -2.37 -5.98
C ALA A 13 -33.83 -0.93 -5.43
N GLN A 14 -34.80 -0.54 -4.60
CA GLN A 14 -34.80 0.77 -3.94
C GLN A 14 -33.69 0.90 -2.90
N ALA A 15 -33.48 -0.13 -2.08
CA ALA A 15 -32.38 -0.18 -1.13
C ALA A 15 -31.02 -0.02 -1.82
N ASN A 16 -30.80 -0.74 -2.93
CA ASN A 16 -29.57 -0.62 -3.72
C ASN A 16 -29.36 0.77 -4.30
N ARG A 17 -30.43 1.43 -4.79
CA ARG A 17 -30.37 2.82 -5.26
C ARG A 17 -29.95 3.77 -4.14
N HIS A 18 -30.54 3.64 -2.96
CA HIS A 18 -30.18 4.44 -1.79
C HIS A 18 -28.72 4.20 -1.39
N GLN A 19 -28.27 2.95 -1.42
CA GLN A 19 -26.88 2.62 -1.10
C GLN A 19 -25.89 3.23 -2.11
N VAL A 20 -26.19 3.21 -3.41
CA VAL A 20 -25.39 3.91 -4.43
C VAL A 20 -25.29 5.41 -4.13
N LEU A 21 -26.41 6.08 -3.81
CA LEU A 21 -26.40 7.51 -3.49
C LEU A 21 -25.58 7.80 -2.23
N ARG A 22 -25.69 6.97 -1.19
CA ARG A 22 -24.88 7.08 0.03
C ARG A 22 -23.39 6.96 -0.28
N TRP A 23 -22.97 5.97 -1.07
CA TRP A 23 -21.57 5.82 -1.46
C TRP A 23 -21.04 6.99 -2.28
N LEU A 24 -21.83 7.52 -3.22
CA LEU A 24 -21.47 8.73 -3.94
C LEU A 24 -21.31 9.95 -3.02
N ASN A 25 -22.20 10.10 -2.03
CA ASN A 25 -22.08 11.16 -1.03
C ASN A 25 -20.77 11.06 -0.23
N ARG A 26 -20.38 9.84 0.16
CA ARG A 26 -19.16 9.58 0.93
C ARG A 26 -17.90 9.86 0.11
N PHE A 27 -17.78 9.28 -1.08
CA PHE A 27 -16.54 9.31 -1.87
C PHE A 27 -16.35 10.58 -2.73
N GLY A 28 -17.38 11.42 -2.89
CA GLY A 28 -17.31 12.59 -3.78
C GLY A 28 -17.37 12.25 -5.27
N GLY A 29 -17.23 10.98 -5.64
CA GLY A 29 -17.49 10.46 -6.97
C GLY A 29 -16.91 9.05 -7.17
N LEU A 30 -17.65 8.18 -7.83
CA LEU A 30 -17.27 6.79 -8.07
C LEU A 30 -17.54 6.35 -9.50
N THR A 31 -16.73 5.43 -9.99
CA THR A 31 -17.00 4.73 -11.25
C THR A 31 -18.05 3.64 -11.07
N THR A 32 -18.61 3.14 -12.16
CA THR A 32 -19.54 2.00 -12.10
C THR A 32 -18.88 0.74 -11.54
N SER A 33 -17.59 0.53 -11.80
CA SER A 33 -16.82 -0.60 -11.26
C SER A 33 -16.74 -0.55 -9.74
N GLN A 34 -16.38 0.61 -9.20
CA GLN A 34 -16.31 0.85 -7.76
C GLN A 34 -17.67 0.65 -7.08
N LEU A 35 -18.75 1.17 -7.69
CA LEU A 35 -20.11 0.97 -7.20
C LEU A 35 -20.55 -0.49 -7.25
N SER A 36 -20.09 -1.25 -8.26
CA SER A 36 -20.33 -2.69 -8.32
C SER A 36 -19.76 -3.39 -7.08
N ARG A 37 -18.51 -3.09 -6.75
CA ARG A 37 -17.81 -3.69 -5.59
C ARG A 37 -18.46 -3.33 -4.26
N LEU A 38 -18.92 -2.08 -4.12
CA LEU A 38 -19.51 -1.57 -2.88
C LEU A 38 -20.95 -1.99 -2.60
N VAL A 39 -21.75 -2.29 -3.64
CA VAL A 39 -23.19 -2.58 -3.49
C VAL A 39 -23.50 -4.05 -3.82
N TRP A 40 -22.67 -4.69 -4.65
CA TRP A 40 -22.83 -6.08 -5.05
C TRP A 40 -21.48 -6.82 -5.06
N PRO A 41 -20.75 -6.87 -3.92
CA PRO A 41 -19.39 -7.44 -3.86
C PRO A 41 -19.32 -8.88 -4.35
N ASP A 42 -20.32 -9.70 -4.01
CA ASP A 42 -20.30 -11.15 -4.25
C ASP A 42 -21.08 -11.58 -5.51
N MET A 43 -21.57 -10.63 -6.30
CA MET A 43 -22.39 -10.93 -7.47
C MET A 43 -21.58 -10.89 -8.75
N SER A 44 -21.51 -12.01 -9.48
CA SER A 44 -20.94 -12.07 -10.84
C SER A 44 -21.61 -11.10 -11.83
N SER A 45 -22.88 -10.74 -11.58
CA SER A 45 -23.64 -9.76 -12.35
C SER A 45 -23.60 -8.34 -11.78
N GLY A 46 -22.83 -8.09 -10.71
CA GLY A 46 -22.75 -6.81 -10.01
C GLY A 46 -22.46 -5.64 -10.94
N GLN A 47 -21.55 -5.82 -11.90
CA GLN A 47 -21.21 -4.76 -12.85
C GLN A 47 -22.40 -4.35 -13.72
N ARG A 48 -23.22 -5.32 -14.18
CA ARG A 48 -24.42 -5.02 -14.96
C ARG A 48 -25.49 -4.38 -14.08
N MET A 49 -25.62 -4.81 -12.83
CA MET A 49 -26.54 -4.24 -11.85
C MET A 49 -26.20 -2.77 -11.54
N ALA A 50 -24.91 -2.47 -11.35
CA ALA A 50 -24.40 -1.11 -11.15
C ALA A 50 -24.69 -0.22 -12.36
N GLN A 51 -24.43 -0.70 -13.59
CA GLN A 51 -24.73 0.02 -14.83
C GLN A 51 -26.24 0.35 -14.95
N ARG A 52 -27.11 -0.63 -14.74
CA ARG A 52 -28.58 -0.44 -14.80
C ARG A 52 -29.06 0.55 -13.75
N THR A 53 -28.54 0.43 -12.53
CA THR A 53 -28.90 1.31 -11.40
C THR A 53 -28.47 2.74 -11.67
N ILE A 54 -27.23 2.96 -12.10
CA ILE A 54 -26.72 4.29 -12.46
C ILE A 54 -27.48 4.89 -13.64
N HIS A 55 -27.84 4.09 -14.65
CA HIS A 55 -28.68 4.56 -15.75
C HIS A 55 -30.03 5.08 -15.24
N ALA A 56 -30.70 4.33 -14.36
CA ALA A 56 -31.97 4.75 -13.76
C ALA A 56 -31.83 6.02 -12.90
N LEU A 57 -30.80 6.09 -12.05
CA LEU A 57 -30.51 7.27 -11.23
C LEU A 57 -30.20 8.51 -12.08
N LYS A 58 -29.45 8.34 -13.17
CA LYS A 58 -29.15 9.41 -14.13
C LYS A 58 -30.42 9.89 -14.83
N LYS A 59 -31.28 8.97 -15.29
CA LYS A 59 -32.57 9.31 -15.92
C LYS A 59 -33.48 10.08 -14.95
N GLY A 60 -33.43 9.75 -13.66
CA GLY A 60 -34.13 10.48 -12.60
C GLY A 60 -33.46 11.81 -12.16
N GLY A 61 -32.31 12.18 -12.75
CA GLY A 61 -31.57 13.39 -12.41
C GLY A 61 -30.95 13.36 -11.01
N LEU A 62 -30.76 12.19 -10.40
CA LEU A 62 -30.21 12.03 -9.04
C LEU A 62 -28.67 12.00 -9.02
N VAL A 63 -28.05 11.67 -10.15
CA VAL A 63 -26.59 11.63 -10.31
C VAL A 63 -26.16 12.35 -11.59
N ILE A 64 -24.96 12.92 -11.57
CA ILE A 64 -24.33 13.61 -12.69
C ILE A 64 -23.17 12.74 -13.18
N ARG A 65 -23.10 12.49 -14.49
CA ARG A 65 -21.96 11.81 -15.12
C ARG A 65 -20.87 12.82 -15.42
N ARG A 66 -19.62 12.46 -15.14
CA ARG A 66 -18.43 13.22 -15.54
C ARG A 66 -17.45 12.32 -16.26
N GLN A 67 -16.85 12.85 -17.32
CA GLN A 67 -15.84 12.15 -18.08
C GLN A 67 -14.49 12.23 -17.35
N LEU A 68 -13.79 11.11 -17.25
CA LEU A 68 -12.42 11.10 -16.72
C LEU A 68 -11.41 11.29 -17.87
N PRO A 69 -10.25 11.91 -17.63
CA PRO A 69 -9.25 12.17 -18.67
C PRO A 69 -8.77 10.90 -19.41
N ASN A 70 -8.63 9.79 -18.70
CA ASN A 70 -8.12 8.53 -19.25
C ASN A 70 -9.23 7.63 -19.84
N GLY A 71 -10.42 8.21 -20.09
CA GLY A 71 -11.60 7.46 -20.50
C GLY A 71 -12.45 6.96 -19.33
N GLY A 72 -13.60 6.38 -19.65
CA GLY A 72 -14.59 5.98 -18.64
C GLY A 72 -15.33 7.17 -18.02
N SER A 73 -16.06 6.92 -16.92
CA SER A 73 -16.85 7.96 -16.28
C SER A 73 -16.93 7.77 -14.78
N THR A 74 -16.87 8.88 -14.07
CA THR A 74 -17.22 8.97 -12.65
C THR A 74 -18.61 9.58 -12.52
N TYR A 75 -19.33 9.16 -11.50
CA TYR A 75 -20.66 9.67 -11.19
C TYR A 75 -20.58 10.41 -9.86
N VAL A 76 -21.26 11.54 -9.78
CA VAL A 76 -21.35 12.35 -8.56
C VAL A 76 -22.80 12.64 -8.23
N LEU A 77 -23.07 12.98 -6.98
CA LEU A 77 -24.41 13.28 -6.52
C LEU A 77 -24.91 14.62 -7.10
N SER A 78 -26.11 14.63 -7.68
CA SER A 78 -26.76 15.89 -8.09
C SER A 78 -27.33 16.61 -6.87
N GLU A 79 -27.76 17.87 -7.04
CA GLU A 79 -28.50 18.58 -5.98
C GLU A 79 -29.78 17.82 -5.58
N ARG A 80 -30.51 17.27 -6.56
CA ARG A 80 -31.71 16.48 -6.33
C ARG A 80 -31.39 15.18 -5.57
N GLY A 81 -30.31 14.48 -5.95
CA GLY A 81 -29.84 13.29 -5.23
C GLY A 81 -29.45 13.59 -3.78
N SER A 82 -28.77 14.72 -3.57
CA SER A 82 -28.45 15.22 -2.23
C SER A 82 -29.68 15.55 -1.40
N ARG A 83 -30.69 16.17 -2.01
CA ARG A 83 -31.95 16.49 -1.33
C ARG A 83 -32.66 15.22 -0.87
N LEU A 84 -32.77 14.23 -1.75
CA LEU A 84 -33.33 12.92 -1.42
C LEU A 84 -32.58 12.25 -0.25
N LEU A 85 -31.24 12.28 -0.25
CA LEU A 85 -30.47 11.73 0.87
C LEU A 85 -30.75 12.44 2.20
N ARG A 86 -30.94 13.76 2.19
CA ARG A 86 -31.30 14.54 3.39
C ARG A 86 -32.71 14.19 3.89
N GLU A 87 -33.67 14.03 2.98
CA GLU A 87 -35.03 13.54 3.31
C GLU A 87 -34.98 12.14 3.94
N LEU A 88 -34.00 11.32 3.55
CA LEU A 88 -33.70 10.02 4.15
C LEU A 88 -32.80 10.08 5.40
N GLY A 89 -32.59 11.26 5.98
CA GLY A 89 -31.85 11.46 7.24
C GLY A 89 -30.32 11.53 7.12
N VAL A 90 -29.75 11.51 5.92
CA VAL A 90 -28.30 11.65 5.71
C VAL A 90 -27.89 13.12 5.82
N THR A 91 -27.59 13.56 7.05
CA THR A 91 -27.26 14.96 7.37
C THR A 91 -25.95 15.44 6.76
N THR A 92 -25.05 14.53 6.38
CA THR A 92 -23.77 14.87 5.73
C THR A 92 -23.91 15.25 4.26
N ALA A 93 -25.08 15.05 3.64
CA ALA A 93 -25.30 15.36 2.23
C ALA A 93 -25.30 16.87 1.96
N SER A 94 -24.49 17.30 0.97
CA SER A 94 -24.33 18.70 0.59
C SER A 94 -25.63 19.27 -0.01
N ALA A 95 -26.07 20.45 0.45
CA ALA A 95 -27.27 21.09 -0.08
C ALA A 95 -27.19 21.40 -1.59
N ARG A 96 -25.99 21.65 -2.13
CA ARG A 96 -25.75 21.96 -3.56
C ARG A 96 -25.40 20.73 -4.40
N GLY A 97 -25.44 19.53 -3.81
CA GLY A 97 -24.89 18.35 -4.46
C GLY A 97 -23.36 18.39 -4.51
N GLN A 98 -22.81 17.66 -5.48
CA GLN A 98 -21.38 17.50 -5.73
C GLN A 98 -20.99 18.04 -7.12
N ARG A 99 -21.83 18.91 -7.70
CA ARG A 99 -21.66 19.42 -9.07
C ARG A 99 -20.43 20.32 -9.25
N ASP A 100 -19.87 20.87 -8.16
CA ASP A 100 -18.73 21.79 -8.18
C ASP A 100 -17.42 21.12 -7.72
N LEU A 101 -17.44 19.81 -7.43
CA LEU A 101 -16.22 19.07 -7.09
C LEU A 101 -15.19 19.21 -8.20
N LYS A 102 -13.93 19.42 -7.85
CA LYS A 102 -12.82 19.34 -8.81
C LYS A 102 -12.19 17.96 -8.70
N PHE A 103 -11.98 17.29 -9.84
CA PHE A 103 -11.25 16.03 -9.91
C PHE A 103 -9.79 16.33 -10.24
N GLU A 104 -9.12 17.00 -9.30
CA GLU A 104 -7.68 17.20 -9.40
C GLU A 104 -7.00 15.84 -9.21
N LYS A 105 -6.09 15.47 -10.11
CA LYS A 105 -5.37 14.17 -10.10
C LYS A 105 -6.30 12.93 -10.06
N PRO A 106 -7.04 12.64 -11.14
CA PRO A 106 -8.02 11.54 -11.19
C PRO A 106 -7.42 10.17 -10.85
N MET A 107 -6.17 9.92 -11.23
CA MET A 107 -5.47 8.66 -10.92
C MET A 107 -5.24 8.48 -9.42
N HIS A 108 -4.80 9.53 -8.73
CA HIS A 108 -4.57 9.49 -7.28
C HIS A 108 -5.88 9.22 -6.54
N ARG A 109 -6.95 9.94 -6.89
CA ARG A 109 -8.27 9.70 -6.30
C ARG A 109 -8.81 8.31 -6.62
N PHE A 110 -8.57 7.79 -7.83
CA PHE A 110 -9.01 6.46 -8.19
C PHE A 110 -8.33 5.39 -7.33
N ILE A 111 -7.01 5.45 -7.16
CA ILE A 111 -6.25 4.53 -6.30
C ILE A 111 -6.73 4.64 -4.85
N CYS A 112 -6.85 5.86 -4.32
CA CYS A 112 -7.35 6.09 -2.97
C CYS A 112 -8.74 5.48 -2.77
N ASN A 113 -9.64 5.66 -3.73
CA ASN A 113 -10.98 5.09 -3.66
C ASN A 113 -10.97 3.56 -3.72
N GLU A 114 -10.22 2.93 -4.63
CA GLU A 114 -10.15 1.47 -4.72
C GLU A 114 -9.53 0.86 -3.46
N PHE A 115 -8.45 1.46 -2.94
CA PHE A 115 -7.83 1.02 -1.69
C PHE A 115 -8.80 1.16 -0.52
N ALA A 116 -9.53 2.27 -0.40
CA ALA A 116 -10.57 2.43 0.61
C ALA A 116 -11.69 1.38 0.47
N ILE A 117 -12.06 1.01 -0.76
CA ILE A 117 -13.06 -0.04 -1.01
C ILE A 117 -12.52 -1.40 -0.54
N ASP A 118 -11.26 -1.74 -0.82
CA ASP A 118 -10.63 -2.98 -0.32
C ASP A 118 -10.71 -3.04 1.22
N ARG A 119 -10.24 -1.99 1.89
CA ARG A 119 -10.28 -1.89 3.36
C ARG A 119 -11.71 -1.99 3.91
N HIS A 120 -12.69 -1.37 3.25
CA HIS A 120 -14.09 -1.48 3.64
C HIS A 120 -14.64 -2.91 3.50
N LEU A 121 -14.29 -3.60 2.42
CA LEU A 121 -14.70 -4.99 2.17
C LEU A 121 -14.04 -5.96 3.15
N GLU A 122 -12.88 -5.61 3.70
CA GLU A 122 -12.23 -6.32 4.81
C GLU A 122 -12.89 -6.05 6.18
N GLY A 123 -13.96 -5.27 6.21
CA GLY A 123 -14.70 -4.94 7.44
C GLY A 123 -14.16 -3.74 8.21
N LEU A 124 -13.14 -3.06 7.68
CA LEU A 124 -12.63 -1.84 8.31
C LEU A 124 -13.60 -0.68 8.10
N ARG A 125 -13.68 0.18 9.11
CA ARG A 125 -14.34 1.48 8.96
C ARG A 125 -13.39 2.41 8.20
N ILE A 126 -13.93 3.19 7.28
CA ILE A 126 -13.16 4.09 6.42
C ILE A 126 -13.68 5.52 6.49
N TRP A 127 -12.80 6.49 6.30
CA TRP A 127 -13.14 7.88 5.94
C TRP A 127 -12.35 8.32 4.72
N THR A 128 -13.07 8.64 3.66
CA THR A 128 -12.47 8.98 2.37
C THR A 128 -11.88 10.40 2.37
N GLU A 129 -11.00 10.68 1.42
CA GLU A 129 -10.43 12.03 1.16
C GLU A 129 -11.53 13.11 1.16
N PHE A 130 -12.67 12.81 0.54
CA PHE A 130 -13.80 13.74 0.45
C PHE A 130 -14.47 13.99 1.80
N GLU A 131 -14.63 12.96 2.64
CA GLU A 131 -15.16 13.11 4.00
C GLU A 131 -14.18 13.89 4.89
N ILE A 132 -12.88 13.61 4.76
CA ILE A 132 -11.78 14.32 5.45
C ILE A 132 -11.79 15.81 5.11
N GLN A 133 -11.83 16.16 3.82
CA GLN A 133 -11.89 17.54 3.35
C GLN A 133 -13.13 18.30 3.86
N ARG A 134 -14.24 17.59 4.07
CA ARG A 134 -15.48 18.14 4.62
C ARG A 134 -15.54 18.12 6.15
N GLN A 135 -14.45 17.75 6.82
CA GLN A 135 -14.37 17.65 8.28
C GLN A 135 -15.39 16.65 8.86
N GLN A 136 -15.64 15.57 8.12
CA GLN A 136 -16.53 14.46 8.47
C GLN A 136 -15.76 13.23 8.96
N ALA A 137 -14.48 13.41 9.32
CA ALA A 137 -13.56 12.37 9.73
C ALA A 137 -12.79 12.75 11.01
N PRO A 138 -12.32 11.78 11.80
CA PRO A 138 -11.43 12.00 12.95
C PRO A 138 -10.05 12.41 12.44
N THR A 139 -9.85 13.70 12.14
CA THR A 139 -8.58 14.20 11.60
C THR A 139 -7.78 14.90 12.67
N PRO A 140 -6.53 14.48 12.94
CA PRO A 140 -5.69 15.19 13.88
C PRO A 140 -5.28 16.55 13.27
N ARG A 141 -4.88 17.48 14.12
CA ARG A 141 -4.42 18.81 13.70
C ARG A 141 -2.90 18.80 13.59
N ILE A 142 -2.38 18.19 12.52
CA ILE A 142 -0.95 18.16 12.25
C ILE A 142 -0.60 19.30 11.28
N THR A 143 0.26 20.22 11.73
CA THR A 143 0.76 21.34 10.94
C THR A 143 2.24 21.17 10.65
N VAL A 144 2.63 21.06 9.39
CA VAL A 144 4.04 20.99 9.00
C VAL A 144 4.40 22.25 8.22
N GLY A 145 5.40 22.99 8.69
CA GLY A 145 5.70 24.33 8.18
C GLY A 145 4.48 25.26 8.33
N ARG A 146 4.02 25.82 7.20
CA ARG A 146 2.85 26.73 7.14
C ARG A 146 1.55 26.03 6.76
N HIS A 147 1.57 24.72 6.53
CA HIS A 147 0.43 24.01 5.96
C HIS A 147 -0.09 22.93 6.92
N ARG A 148 -1.42 22.86 7.03
CA ARG A 148 -2.07 21.73 7.66
C ARG A 148 -1.97 20.52 6.73
N LYS A 149 -1.48 19.40 7.26
CA LYS A 149 -1.52 18.11 6.58
C LYS A 149 -2.79 17.37 6.96
N ILE A 150 -3.38 16.70 5.98
CA ILE A 150 -4.54 15.82 6.13
C ILE A 150 -4.24 14.53 5.37
N PRO A 151 -4.74 13.38 5.84
CA PRO A 151 -4.57 12.11 5.13
C PRO A 151 -5.42 12.09 3.87
N ASP A 152 -5.05 11.22 2.93
CA ASP A 152 -5.89 10.91 1.77
C ASP A 152 -7.03 9.95 2.16
N LEU A 153 -6.78 9.07 3.13
CA LEU A 153 -7.75 8.13 3.68
C LEU A 153 -7.43 7.84 5.15
N ILE A 154 -8.47 7.60 5.95
CA ILE A 154 -8.33 7.05 7.30
C ILE A 154 -9.06 5.72 7.33
N THR A 155 -8.42 4.69 7.89
CA THR A 155 -9.06 3.41 8.21
C THR A 155 -9.12 3.22 9.72
N GLN A 156 -10.09 2.43 10.20
CA GLN A 156 -10.21 2.06 11.59
C GLN A 156 -10.51 0.57 11.75
N ALA A 157 -9.69 -0.10 12.55
CA ALA A 157 -9.86 -1.48 12.99
C ALA A 157 -10.32 -1.52 14.45
N ASN A 158 -11.20 -2.48 14.77
CA ASN A 158 -11.66 -2.77 16.13
C ASN A 158 -12.20 -1.53 16.89
N ASP A 159 -12.78 -0.56 16.16
CA ASP A 159 -13.28 0.72 16.69
C ASP A 159 -12.27 1.57 17.48
N VAL A 160 -10.97 1.24 17.44
CA VAL A 160 -9.93 1.88 18.26
C VAL A 160 -8.71 2.28 17.43
N TYR A 161 -8.22 1.39 16.58
CA TYR A 161 -6.94 1.57 15.90
C TYR A 161 -7.12 2.26 14.56
N LEU A 162 -6.53 3.44 14.40
CA LEU A 162 -6.62 4.29 13.22
C LEU A 162 -5.33 4.20 12.40
N SER A 163 -5.48 4.14 11.09
CA SER A 163 -4.35 4.25 10.15
C SER A 163 -4.45 5.54 9.36
N TRP A 164 -3.32 6.25 9.26
CA TRP A 164 -3.17 7.38 8.35
C TRP A 164 -2.72 6.86 6.99
N VAL A 165 -3.51 7.05 5.94
CA VAL A 165 -3.16 6.56 4.60
C VAL A 165 -2.83 7.71 3.64
N GLU A 166 -1.69 7.59 2.96
CA GLU A 166 -1.22 8.49 1.89
C GLU A 166 -1.10 7.73 0.56
N VAL A 167 -1.58 8.32 -0.53
CA VAL A 167 -1.49 7.72 -1.87
C VAL A 167 -0.45 8.42 -2.73
N GLU A 168 0.59 7.69 -3.10
CA GLU A 168 1.80 8.19 -3.75
C GLU A 168 1.84 7.82 -5.23
N ASN A 169 1.08 8.54 -6.05
CA ASN A 169 1.04 8.29 -7.50
C ASN A 169 1.59 9.45 -8.36
N ALA A 170 2.20 10.45 -7.73
CA ALA A 170 2.84 11.55 -8.43
C ALA A 170 4.21 11.84 -7.80
N TYR A 171 5.11 12.43 -8.58
CA TYR A 171 6.38 12.89 -8.03
C TYR A 171 6.14 13.91 -6.92
N LYS A 172 6.73 13.67 -5.74
CA LYS A 172 6.83 14.62 -4.63
C LYS A 172 8.28 15.09 -4.54
N SER A 173 8.47 16.38 -4.29
CA SER A 173 9.80 16.91 -3.99
C SER A 173 10.29 16.37 -2.64
N GLN A 174 11.61 16.32 -2.46
CA GLN A 174 12.21 15.90 -1.19
C GLN A 174 11.67 16.67 0.01
N SER A 175 11.48 18.00 -0.12
CA SER A 175 10.86 18.81 0.94
C SER A 175 9.45 18.33 1.31
N ARG A 176 8.63 17.90 0.34
CA ARG A 176 7.29 17.34 0.63
C ARG A 176 7.34 15.95 1.26
N LEU A 177 8.36 15.15 0.94
CA LEU A 177 8.57 13.86 1.59
C LEU A 177 9.02 14.04 3.04
N LEU A 178 9.91 15.00 3.31
CA LEU A 178 10.31 15.36 4.69
C LEU A 178 9.12 15.87 5.52
N GLU A 179 8.14 16.51 4.89
CA GLU A 179 6.90 16.86 5.59
C GLU A 179 6.14 15.61 6.07
N LEU A 180 6.17 14.51 5.30
CA LEU A 180 5.52 13.24 5.69
C LEU A 180 6.29 12.54 6.81
N VAL A 181 7.62 12.61 6.82
CA VAL A 181 8.44 12.16 7.95
C VAL A 181 8.03 12.90 9.23
N THR A 182 7.85 14.22 9.15
CA THR A 182 7.38 15.03 10.31
C THR A 182 5.96 14.64 10.74
N VAL A 183 5.09 14.23 9.80
CA VAL A 183 3.76 13.71 10.14
C VAL A 183 3.90 12.39 10.89
N ALA A 184 4.69 11.44 10.37
CA ALA A 184 4.90 10.14 11.00
C ALA A 184 5.44 10.26 12.42
N ASP A 185 6.49 11.06 12.62
CA ASP A 185 7.06 11.34 13.95
C ASP A 185 6.02 11.87 14.94
N ARG A 186 5.19 12.83 14.53
CA ARG A 186 4.15 13.39 15.43
C ARG A 186 2.98 12.46 15.68
N LEU A 187 2.67 11.62 14.69
CA LEU A 187 1.52 10.73 14.74
C LEU A 187 1.84 9.45 15.53
N LEU A 188 3.05 8.93 15.37
CA LEU A 188 3.48 7.61 15.86
C LEU A 188 4.54 7.70 16.96
N GLY A 189 5.18 8.87 17.16
CA GLY A 189 6.19 9.07 18.20
C GLY A 189 5.69 8.93 19.65
N PRO A 190 4.45 9.30 20.02
CA PRO A 190 3.90 8.95 21.32
C PRO A 190 3.77 7.43 21.44
N ARG A 191 4.32 6.83 22.52
CA ARG A 191 4.34 5.37 22.71
C ARG A 191 2.96 4.70 22.70
N ASP A 192 1.91 5.44 23.07
CA ASP A 192 0.53 4.95 23.08
C ASP A 192 -0.26 5.35 21.81
N GLY A 193 0.44 5.88 20.80
CA GLY A 193 -0.16 6.46 19.59
C GLY A 193 -0.74 7.86 19.81
N PHE A 194 -1.08 8.54 18.70
CA PHE A 194 -1.78 9.82 18.78
C PHE A 194 -3.27 9.60 19.05
N GLU A 195 -3.71 9.85 20.28
CA GLU A 195 -5.12 9.79 20.65
C GLU A 195 -5.92 10.87 19.92
N ILE A 196 -7.03 10.47 19.31
CA ILE A 196 -8.02 11.40 18.77
C ILE A 196 -9.36 11.17 19.45
N ARG A 197 -9.94 12.27 19.94
CA ARG A 197 -11.34 12.32 20.35
C ARG A 197 -12.08 13.30 19.48
N SER A 198 -13.05 12.80 18.73
CA SER A 198 -13.87 13.61 17.84
C SER A 198 -15.31 13.13 17.87
N LYS A 199 -16.24 13.97 17.38
CA LYS A 199 -17.63 13.56 17.18
C LYS A 199 -17.83 12.40 16.21
N HIS A 200 -16.79 12.02 15.46
CA HIS A 200 -16.86 11.02 14.39
C HIS A 200 -16.31 9.66 14.81
N ALA A 201 -15.26 9.66 15.63
CA ALA A 201 -14.65 8.50 16.25
C ALA A 201 -13.70 8.93 17.39
N GLU A 202 -13.45 7.98 18.27
CA GLU A 202 -12.37 7.97 19.25
C GLU A 202 -11.39 6.84 18.88
N GLY A 203 -10.11 7.01 19.17
CA GLY A 203 -9.11 6.00 18.85
C GLY A 203 -7.69 6.53 18.87
N PHE A 204 -6.75 5.70 18.45
CA PHE A 204 -5.32 5.99 18.41
C PHE A 204 -4.80 5.76 17.01
N PHE A 205 -4.03 6.70 16.47
CA PHE A 205 -3.26 6.40 15.27
C PHE A 205 -2.09 5.49 15.64
N THR A 206 -2.08 4.29 15.07
CA THR A 206 -1.09 3.26 15.35
C THR A 206 -0.18 2.97 14.17
N ASN A 207 -0.56 3.38 12.96
CA ASN A 207 0.28 3.19 11.79
C ASN A 207 0.04 4.26 10.72
N MET A 208 1.03 4.40 9.83
CA MET A 208 0.96 5.21 8.62
C MET A 208 1.21 4.33 7.39
N VAL A 209 0.30 4.39 6.42
CA VAL A 209 0.32 3.51 5.24
C VAL A 209 0.55 4.36 3.99
N PHE A 210 1.60 4.02 3.24
CA PHE A 210 1.88 4.61 1.93
C PHE A 210 1.47 3.65 0.83
N VAL A 211 0.56 4.08 -0.04
CA VAL A 211 0.00 3.26 -1.12
C VAL A 211 0.46 3.80 -2.47
N ALA A 212 1.04 2.97 -3.32
CA ALA A 212 1.34 3.37 -4.70
C ALA A 212 1.10 2.27 -5.72
N SER A 213 0.66 2.67 -6.92
CA SER A 213 0.64 1.79 -8.08
C SER A 213 1.94 1.79 -8.87
N ASN A 214 2.91 2.64 -8.50
CA ASN A 214 4.20 2.75 -9.15
C ASN A 214 5.28 2.54 -8.10
N LEU A 215 6.07 1.49 -8.30
CA LEU A 215 7.08 1.07 -7.33
C LEU A 215 8.14 2.15 -7.07
N SER A 216 8.60 2.85 -8.11
CA SER A 216 9.57 3.95 -7.95
C SER A 216 9.09 5.04 -7.00
N ARG A 217 7.77 5.18 -6.78
CA ARG A 217 7.20 6.10 -5.79
C ARG A 217 7.34 5.58 -4.37
N LEU A 218 7.04 4.30 -4.13
CA LEU A 218 7.28 3.69 -2.82
C LEU A 218 8.77 3.71 -2.49
N ILE A 219 9.65 3.46 -3.45
CA ILE A 219 11.09 3.49 -3.19
C ILE A 219 11.57 4.92 -2.87
N ALA A 220 11.01 5.94 -3.54
CA ALA A 220 11.34 7.33 -3.21
C ALA A 220 10.88 7.71 -1.79
N VAL A 221 9.72 7.22 -1.36
CA VAL A 221 9.24 7.37 0.02
C VAL A 221 10.17 6.63 0.98
N SER A 222 10.44 5.34 0.72
CA SER A 222 11.26 4.52 1.60
C SER A 222 12.66 5.12 1.77
N ARG A 223 13.32 5.56 0.70
CA ARG A 223 14.61 6.28 0.77
C ARG A 223 14.55 7.53 1.65
N CYS A 224 13.50 8.35 1.50
CA CYS A 224 13.37 9.55 2.33
C CYS A 224 13.26 9.18 3.81
N PHE A 225 12.54 8.10 4.11
CA PHE A 225 12.39 7.59 5.47
C PHE A 225 13.67 6.89 5.99
N SER A 226 14.43 6.19 5.14
CA SER A 226 15.75 5.64 5.48
C SER A 226 16.73 6.74 5.88
N VAL A 227 16.82 7.81 5.08
CA VAL A 227 17.67 8.96 5.42
C VAL A 227 17.19 9.65 6.70
N ALA A 228 15.87 9.69 6.95
CA ALA A 228 15.34 10.21 8.20
C ALA A 228 15.70 9.33 9.41
N PHE A 229 15.65 8.01 9.24
CA PHE A 229 16.01 7.03 10.24
C PHE A 229 17.51 7.11 10.58
N GLU A 230 18.39 7.13 9.58
CA GLU A 230 19.84 7.32 9.74
C GLU A 230 20.18 8.62 10.48
N LYS A 231 19.38 9.67 10.26
CA LYS A 231 19.52 10.97 10.95
C LYS A 231 18.81 11.04 12.30
N HIS A 232 18.30 9.91 12.80
CA HIS A 232 17.56 9.81 14.06
C HIS A 232 16.34 10.75 14.13
N LEU A 233 15.72 11.07 12.99
CA LEU A 233 14.47 11.84 12.93
C LEU A 233 13.24 10.97 13.18
N ILE A 234 13.38 9.65 13.05
CA ILE A 234 12.38 8.64 13.41
C ILE A 234 13.08 7.48 14.12
N SER A 235 12.36 6.80 15.01
CA SER A 235 12.84 5.62 15.74
C SER A 235 12.51 4.32 14.99
N TRP A 236 13.05 3.19 15.48
CA TRP A 236 12.65 1.85 15.03
C TRP A 236 11.15 1.59 15.23
N ASP A 237 10.57 2.03 16.36
CA ASP A 237 9.14 1.85 16.61
C ASP A 237 8.30 2.58 15.56
N ILE A 238 8.66 3.83 15.21
CA ILE A 238 7.99 4.56 14.12
C ILE A 238 8.18 3.83 12.79
N ALA A 239 9.37 3.28 12.51
CA ALA A 239 9.62 2.54 11.27
C ALA A 239 8.81 1.23 11.18
N ARG A 240 8.58 0.54 12.30
CA ARG A 240 7.71 -0.64 12.37
C ARG A 240 6.27 -0.31 12.02
N ASP A 241 5.81 0.86 12.47
CA ASP A 241 4.44 1.33 12.30
C ASP A 241 4.20 2.05 10.95
N ILE A 242 5.18 2.02 10.04
CA ILE A 242 5.01 2.52 8.67
C ILE A 242 4.89 1.34 7.71
N GLU A 243 3.79 1.29 6.96
CA GLU A 243 3.55 0.29 5.93
C GLU A 243 3.72 0.89 4.52
N LEU A 244 4.39 0.15 3.65
CA LEU A 244 4.55 0.43 2.23
C LEU A 244 3.73 -0.60 1.45
N VAL A 245 2.71 -0.12 0.72
CA VAL A 245 1.74 -0.97 0.03
C VAL A 245 1.76 -0.73 -1.47
N ALA A 246 2.20 -1.74 -2.21
CA ALA A 246 2.13 -1.77 -3.66
C ALA A 246 0.77 -2.29 -4.12
N VAL A 247 0.18 -1.60 -5.08
CA VAL A 247 -1.12 -1.98 -5.65
C VAL A 247 -1.03 -2.12 -7.17
N SER A 248 -1.78 -3.06 -7.74
CA SER A 248 -1.79 -3.27 -9.18
C SER A 248 -2.99 -2.59 -9.79
N MET A 249 -2.70 -1.75 -10.79
CA MET A 249 -3.73 -1.09 -11.57
C MET A 249 -3.31 -0.99 -13.03
N THR A 250 -4.23 -1.31 -13.94
CA THR A 250 -4.01 -1.10 -15.37
C THR A 250 -4.17 0.38 -15.77
N GLU A 251 -3.58 0.79 -16.88
CA GLU A 251 -3.76 2.14 -17.45
C GLU A 251 -5.24 2.51 -17.71
N ARG A 252 -6.09 1.48 -17.87
CA ARG A 252 -7.53 1.61 -18.07
C ARG A 252 -8.32 1.67 -16.75
N LEU A 253 -7.67 2.01 -15.64
CA LEU A 253 -8.29 2.13 -14.32
C LEU A 253 -8.97 0.82 -13.89
N ARG A 254 -8.34 -0.34 -14.16
CA ARG A 254 -8.77 -1.61 -13.56
C ARG A 254 -7.89 -1.90 -12.37
N TRP A 255 -8.52 -1.97 -11.20
CA TRP A 255 -7.92 -2.41 -9.96
C TRP A 255 -7.75 -3.92 -9.94
N SER A 256 -6.57 -4.39 -9.55
CA SER A 256 -6.27 -5.81 -9.36
C SER A 256 -5.97 -6.18 -7.90
N GLY A 257 -6.08 -5.22 -6.98
CA GLY A 257 -5.80 -5.43 -5.56
C GLY A 257 -4.41 -4.98 -5.12
N THR A 258 -4.13 -5.28 -3.85
CA THR A 258 -2.81 -5.14 -3.24
C THR A 258 -1.89 -6.26 -3.76
N VAL A 259 -0.68 -5.89 -4.21
CA VAL A 259 0.32 -6.81 -4.77
C VAL A 259 1.36 -7.20 -3.72
N GLY A 260 1.61 -6.31 -2.77
CA GLY A 260 2.56 -6.54 -1.69
C GLY A 260 2.45 -5.45 -0.63
N THR A 261 2.75 -5.84 0.60
CA THR A 261 2.84 -4.96 1.76
C THR A 261 4.15 -5.29 2.48
N VAL A 262 4.89 -4.26 2.88
CA VAL A 262 6.07 -4.41 3.76
C VAL A 262 6.09 -3.28 4.77
N THR A 263 6.62 -3.51 5.97
CA THR A 263 6.89 -2.41 6.89
C THR A 263 8.19 -1.69 6.50
N LEU A 264 8.35 -0.44 6.91
CA LEU A 264 9.60 0.27 6.69
C LEU A 264 10.75 -0.39 7.48
N GLU A 265 10.51 -0.90 8.70
CA GLU A 265 11.51 -1.69 9.46
C GLU A 265 12.06 -2.86 8.64
N THR A 266 11.19 -3.71 8.09
CA THR A 266 11.59 -4.84 7.23
C THR A 266 12.34 -4.36 5.99
N PHE A 267 11.93 -3.23 5.40
CA PHE A 267 12.66 -2.64 4.27
C PHE A 267 14.07 -2.17 4.66
N LEU A 268 14.23 -1.51 5.82
CA LEU A 268 15.53 -1.00 6.28
C LEU A 268 16.52 -2.14 6.56
N ILE A 269 16.07 -3.21 7.23
CA ILE A 269 16.90 -4.38 7.50
C ILE A 269 17.37 -5.03 6.19
N ALA A 270 16.49 -5.15 5.20
CA ALA A 270 16.85 -5.68 3.89
C ALA A 270 17.89 -4.81 3.16
N VAL A 271 17.80 -3.49 3.30
CA VAL A 271 18.78 -2.54 2.72
C VAL A 271 20.14 -2.64 3.41
N GLU A 272 20.16 -2.75 4.74
CA GLU A 272 21.38 -2.91 5.54
C GLU A 272 22.13 -4.19 5.14
N GLN A 273 21.43 -5.33 5.16
CA GLN A 273 21.99 -6.62 4.75
C GLN A 273 22.55 -6.61 3.33
N TYR A 274 21.85 -5.97 2.40
CA TYR A 274 22.33 -5.85 1.02
C TYR A 274 23.54 -4.93 0.88
N THR A 275 23.60 -3.85 1.65
CA THR A 275 24.76 -2.95 1.66
C THR A 275 25.99 -3.67 2.20
N ASP A 276 25.82 -4.51 3.22
CA ASP A 276 26.90 -5.33 3.75
C ASP A 276 27.38 -6.37 2.74
N ILE A 277 26.45 -7.02 2.02
CA ILE A 277 26.79 -7.88 0.87
C ILE A 277 27.61 -7.10 -0.16
N GLN A 278 27.19 -5.90 -0.54
CA GLN A 278 27.90 -5.10 -1.53
C GLN A 278 29.28 -4.64 -1.06
N LYS A 279 29.44 -4.28 0.22
CA LYS A 279 30.75 -3.94 0.80
C LYS A 279 31.70 -5.13 0.77
N VAL A 280 31.23 -6.32 1.17
CA VAL A 280 32.02 -7.55 1.08
C VAL A 280 32.46 -7.82 -0.37
N LEU A 281 31.57 -7.60 -1.35
CA LEU A 281 31.90 -7.73 -2.77
C LEU A 281 32.91 -6.68 -3.25
N LEU A 282 32.80 -5.44 -2.79
CA LEU A 282 33.75 -4.36 -3.13
C LEU A 282 35.15 -4.58 -2.52
N ASP A 283 35.22 -5.11 -1.30
CA ASP A 283 36.48 -5.40 -0.62
C ASP A 283 37.22 -6.58 -1.28
N GLU A 284 36.51 -7.56 -1.84
CA GLU A 284 37.10 -8.73 -2.50
C GLU A 284 37.36 -8.55 -4.01
N PHE A 285 36.62 -7.69 -4.71
CA PHE A 285 36.76 -7.46 -6.15
C PHE A 285 37.13 -5.99 -6.45
N PRO A 286 38.36 -5.68 -6.92
CA PRO A 286 38.71 -4.32 -7.30
C PRO A 286 37.90 -3.83 -8.51
N GLU A 287 37.63 -2.52 -8.56
CA GLU A 287 36.59 -1.91 -9.39
C GLU A 287 36.69 -2.11 -10.92
N PRO A 288 35.53 -2.18 -11.61
CA PRO A 288 34.18 -2.14 -11.04
C PRO A 288 33.75 -3.52 -10.50
N PRO A 289 33.03 -3.57 -9.36
CA PRO A 289 32.52 -4.84 -8.85
C PRO A 289 31.54 -5.47 -9.86
N PRO A 290 31.57 -6.80 -10.04
CA PRO A 290 30.60 -7.49 -10.90
C PRO A 290 29.18 -7.27 -10.35
N ARG A 291 28.18 -7.16 -11.24
CA ARG A 291 26.78 -7.20 -10.77
C ARG A 291 26.55 -8.55 -10.10
N LEU A 292 25.64 -8.63 -9.12
CA LEU A 292 25.19 -9.91 -8.54
C LEU A 292 24.76 -10.91 -9.64
N GLU A 293 24.23 -10.38 -10.73
CA GLU A 293 23.81 -11.09 -11.94
C GLU A 293 24.98 -11.68 -12.76
N ASP A 294 26.19 -11.16 -12.56
CA ASP A 294 27.41 -11.54 -13.26
C ASP A 294 28.28 -12.50 -12.43
N LEU A 295 27.97 -12.66 -11.14
CA LEU A 295 28.67 -13.60 -10.25
C LEU A 295 28.32 -15.05 -10.59
N SER A 296 29.34 -15.91 -10.51
CA SER A 296 29.14 -17.36 -10.59
C SER A 296 28.32 -17.84 -9.38
N SER A 297 27.59 -18.96 -9.55
CA SER A 297 26.87 -19.64 -8.46
C SER A 297 27.76 -19.81 -7.23
N TRP A 298 29.01 -20.21 -7.44
CA TRP A 298 29.97 -20.48 -6.38
C TRP A 298 30.42 -19.24 -5.61
N THR A 299 30.68 -18.14 -6.31
CA THR A 299 31.03 -16.86 -5.68
C THR A 299 29.88 -16.33 -4.84
N LEU A 300 28.66 -16.45 -5.37
CA LEU A 300 27.44 -16.07 -4.65
C LEU A 300 27.26 -16.91 -3.38
N TRP A 301 27.47 -18.23 -3.46
CA TRP A 301 27.36 -19.17 -2.35
C TRP A 301 28.35 -18.87 -1.22
N LYS A 302 29.65 -18.73 -1.54
CA LYS A 302 30.69 -18.44 -0.54
C LYS A 302 30.39 -17.20 0.29
N HIS A 303 29.88 -16.14 -0.35
CA HIS A 303 29.50 -14.92 0.35
C HIS A 303 28.25 -15.09 1.18
N CYS A 304 27.23 -15.75 0.67
CA CYS A 304 26.02 -15.99 1.44
C CYS A 304 26.31 -16.82 2.70
N VAL A 305 27.10 -17.89 2.57
CA VAL A 305 27.53 -18.73 3.71
C VAL A 305 28.31 -17.94 4.76
N SER A 306 29.08 -16.92 4.36
CA SER A 306 29.80 -16.06 5.32
C SER A 306 28.93 -15.08 6.11
N LEU A 307 27.68 -14.87 5.66
CA LEU A 307 26.73 -13.91 6.26
C LEU A 307 25.69 -14.59 7.16
N PHE A 308 25.64 -15.92 7.17
CA PHE A 308 24.68 -16.70 7.94
C PHE A 308 25.29 -17.16 9.27
N GLU A 309 24.46 -17.21 10.31
CA GLU A 309 24.80 -17.89 11.57
C GLU A 309 25.03 -19.40 11.32
N GLU A 310 25.86 -20.05 12.16
CA GLU A 310 26.28 -21.45 11.98
C GLU A 310 25.09 -22.41 11.78
N ASP A 311 24.01 -22.23 12.53
CA ASP A 311 22.80 -23.05 12.45
C ASP A 311 22.10 -22.96 11.07
N THR A 312 22.21 -21.82 10.38
CA THR A 312 21.63 -21.63 9.03
C THR A 312 22.52 -22.24 7.95
N VAL A 313 23.84 -22.28 8.19
CA VAL A 313 24.80 -22.96 7.31
C VAL A 313 24.62 -24.48 7.39
N GLU A 314 24.33 -25.02 8.56
CA GLU A 314 24.06 -26.46 8.74
C GLU A 314 22.80 -26.90 7.99
N GLU A 315 21.72 -26.11 8.05
CA GLU A 315 20.51 -26.39 7.28
C GLU A 315 20.71 -26.35 5.78
N LEU A 316 21.49 -25.37 5.30
CA LEU A 316 21.91 -25.28 3.91
C LEU A 316 22.64 -26.55 3.45
N CYS A 317 23.55 -27.06 4.28
CA CYS A 317 24.25 -28.29 3.98
C CYS A 317 23.29 -29.48 3.92
N ASN A 318 22.33 -29.56 4.84
CA ASN A 318 21.34 -30.63 4.87
C ASN A 318 20.39 -30.59 3.65
N GLU A 319 19.95 -29.40 3.22
CA GLU A 319 19.02 -29.24 2.10
C GLU A 319 19.66 -29.56 0.74
N PHE A 320 20.94 -29.25 0.58
CA PHE A 320 21.69 -29.51 -0.64
C PHE A 320 22.52 -30.82 -0.60
N GLU A 321 22.29 -31.67 0.41
CA GLU A 321 23.00 -32.94 0.64
C GLU A 321 24.55 -32.77 0.61
N LEU A 322 25.04 -31.66 1.15
CA LEU A 322 26.47 -31.37 1.24
C LEU A 322 27.05 -32.02 2.50
N ASP A 323 28.03 -32.89 2.30
CA ASP A 323 28.63 -33.74 3.34
C ASP A 323 29.59 -32.99 4.30
N THR A 324 29.34 -31.70 4.57
CA THR A 324 30.23 -30.82 5.34
C THR A 324 29.47 -30.02 6.39
N ALA A 325 29.80 -30.21 7.68
CA ALA A 325 29.09 -29.60 8.81
C ALA A 325 29.72 -28.29 9.34
N SER A 326 30.58 -27.61 8.58
CA SER A 326 31.27 -26.40 9.07
C SER A 326 31.37 -25.31 7.99
N PRO A 327 31.10 -24.03 8.33
CA PRO A 327 31.29 -22.89 7.42
C PRO A 327 32.69 -22.80 6.81
N ASP A 328 33.73 -23.19 7.57
CA ASP A 328 35.11 -23.16 7.09
C ASP A 328 35.42 -24.32 6.13
N ALA A 329 34.77 -25.48 6.31
CA ALA A 329 34.86 -26.59 5.36
C ALA A 329 34.21 -26.22 4.01
N LEU A 330 33.09 -25.50 4.02
CA LEU A 330 32.42 -25.02 2.81
C LEU A 330 33.26 -24.01 2.02
N LYS A 331 33.97 -23.09 2.69
CA LYS A 331 34.89 -22.14 2.03
C LYS A 331 36.02 -22.85 1.26
N SER A 332 36.37 -24.08 1.68
CA SER A 332 37.47 -24.88 1.14
C SER A 332 37.06 -25.92 0.07
N LEU A 333 35.76 -26.06 -0.25
CA LEU A 333 35.33 -26.99 -1.29
C LEU A 333 35.89 -26.60 -2.66
N PRO A 334 36.24 -27.55 -3.53
CA PRO A 334 36.66 -27.26 -4.89
C PRO A 334 35.45 -26.88 -5.76
N ASP A 335 35.63 -25.93 -6.68
CA ASP A 335 34.58 -25.34 -7.55
C ASP A 335 33.68 -26.39 -8.23
N ASN A 336 34.26 -27.53 -8.63
CA ASN A 336 33.59 -28.61 -9.33
C ASN A 336 32.60 -29.44 -8.48
N LYS A 337 32.60 -29.29 -7.15
CA LYS A 337 31.62 -29.95 -6.26
C LYS A 337 30.36 -29.13 -6.02
N ILE A 338 30.33 -27.87 -6.48
CA ILE A 338 29.21 -26.94 -6.28
C ILE A 338 28.44 -26.74 -7.59
N ASP A 339 29.03 -27.10 -8.73
CA ASP A 339 28.36 -27.13 -10.04
C ASP A 339 27.10 -28.02 -10.07
N CYS A 340 26.87 -28.86 -9.05
CA CYS A 340 25.63 -29.62 -8.87
C CYS A 340 24.48 -28.79 -8.27
N ILE A 341 24.76 -27.64 -7.67
CA ILE A 341 23.73 -26.72 -7.16
C ILE A 341 23.34 -25.78 -8.30
N ASP A 342 22.15 -25.99 -8.84
CA ASP A 342 21.63 -25.15 -9.92
C ASP A 342 21.57 -23.68 -9.47
N ARG A 343 22.12 -22.79 -10.30
CA ARG A 343 22.19 -21.36 -10.01
C ARG A 343 20.82 -20.76 -9.68
N ASN A 344 19.79 -21.20 -10.39
CA ASN A 344 18.44 -20.70 -10.19
C ASN A 344 17.82 -21.28 -8.93
N GLN A 345 18.12 -22.53 -8.56
CA GLN A 345 17.75 -23.10 -7.26
C GLN A 345 18.41 -22.35 -6.11
N MET A 346 19.69 -22.02 -6.21
CA MET A 346 20.39 -21.28 -5.16
C MET A 346 19.93 -19.83 -5.05
N LEU A 347 19.72 -19.16 -6.19
CA LEU A 347 19.09 -17.84 -6.19
C LEU A 347 17.66 -17.91 -5.67
N ALA A 348 16.89 -18.95 -5.98
CA ALA A 348 15.54 -19.14 -5.43
C ALA A 348 15.58 -19.40 -3.92
N TYR A 349 16.51 -20.23 -3.45
CA TYR A 349 16.73 -20.50 -2.04
C TYR A 349 17.14 -19.25 -1.27
N LEU A 350 18.14 -18.51 -1.78
CA LEU A 350 18.55 -17.22 -1.21
C LEU A 350 17.41 -16.20 -1.26
N ARG A 351 16.61 -16.20 -2.34
CA ARG A 351 15.38 -15.38 -2.42
C ARG A 351 14.32 -15.78 -1.41
N ASP A 352 14.22 -17.05 -1.04
CA ASP A 352 13.27 -17.55 -0.04
C ASP A 352 13.78 -17.39 1.41
N ARG A 353 15.11 -17.40 1.64
CA ARG A 353 15.73 -17.43 2.98
C ARG A 353 16.47 -16.16 3.41
N LEU A 354 17.11 -15.42 2.50
CA LEU A 354 17.54 -14.02 2.80
C LEU A 354 16.31 -13.11 2.92
N VAL A 355 15.16 -13.53 2.40
CA VAL A 355 13.86 -12.92 2.65
C VAL A 355 13.15 -13.67 3.78
N TRP A 356 13.75 -13.60 4.97
CA TRP A 356 13.15 -13.79 6.30
C TRP A 356 12.79 -15.20 6.76
N ARG A 357 13.30 -15.54 7.95
CA ARG A 357 13.02 -16.78 8.68
C ARG A 357 11.91 -16.67 9.74
N ASP A 358 11.36 -15.47 9.97
CA ASP A 358 10.33 -15.24 11.01
C ASP A 358 9.15 -14.35 10.58
N ALA A 359 9.11 -13.90 9.33
CA ALA A 359 7.98 -13.14 8.82
C ALA A 359 7.01 -14.09 8.09
N ASP A 360 5.99 -14.57 8.80
CA ASP A 360 4.78 -15.23 8.26
C ASP A 360 3.94 -14.29 7.36
N VAL A 361 4.60 -13.28 6.79
CA VAL A 361 4.05 -12.19 6.00
C VAL A 361 4.28 -12.60 4.56
N GLY A 362 3.21 -12.84 3.81
CA GLY A 362 3.23 -13.14 2.38
C GLY A 362 3.84 -12.00 1.55
N LEU A 363 5.13 -11.78 1.72
CA LEU A 363 5.93 -10.82 0.99
C LEU A 363 6.08 -11.34 -0.42
N ASN A 364 5.70 -10.51 -1.38
CA ASN A 364 6.06 -10.76 -2.76
C ASN A 364 7.57 -10.52 -2.89
N THR A 365 8.37 -11.58 -2.90
CA THR A 365 9.84 -11.55 -3.08
C THR A 365 10.24 -10.70 -4.29
N GLU A 366 9.39 -10.65 -5.32
CA GLU A 366 9.55 -9.80 -6.49
C GLU A 366 9.52 -8.29 -6.16
N PHE A 367 8.67 -7.85 -5.22
CA PHE A 367 8.55 -6.45 -4.82
C PHE A 367 9.80 -5.96 -4.10
N LEU A 368 10.31 -6.74 -3.14
CA LEU A 368 11.56 -6.41 -2.45
C LEU A 368 12.74 -6.42 -3.43
N GLN A 369 12.83 -7.43 -4.30
CA GLN A 369 13.88 -7.50 -5.32
C GLN A 369 13.88 -6.28 -6.24
N GLN A 370 12.71 -5.83 -6.70
CA GLN A 370 12.62 -4.64 -7.55
C GLN A 370 13.06 -3.37 -6.81
N CYS A 371 12.76 -3.26 -5.50
CA CYS A 371 13.28 -2.18 -4.68
C CYS A 371 14.82 -2.21 -4.58
N MET A 372 15.40 -3.39 -4.36
CA MET A 372 16.85 -3.57 -4.22
C MET A 372 17.60 -3.32 -5.54
N ASN A 373 17.10 -3.85 -6.66
CA ASN A 373 17.66 -3.63 -7.98
C ASN A 373 17.66 -2.15 -8.38
N TRP A 374 16.61 -1.42 -8.01
CA TRP A 374 16.57 0.02 -8.25
C TRP A 374 17.50 0.78 -7.30
N TYR A 375 17.68 0.29 -6.08
CA TYR A 375 18.63 0.86 -5.12
C TYR A 375 20.06 0.83 -5.66
N SER A 376 20.52 -0.33 -6.15
CA SER A 376 21.87 -0.54 -6.67
C SER A 376 22.20 0.22 -7.97
N GLN A 377 21.19 0.59 -8.76
CA GLN A 377 21.37 1.32 -10.03
C GLN A 377 21.60 2.83 -9.87
N GLN A 378 21.59 3.35 -8.63
CA GLN A 378 21.58 4.79 -8.36
C GLN A 378 22.77 5.23 -7.51
N ASP A 379 23.85 4.45 -7.49
CA ASP A 379 25.10 4.84 -6.84
C ASP A 379 25.55 6.22 -7.37
N PRO A 380 25.50 7.28 -6.54
CA PRO A 380 25.81 8.64 -6.96
C PRO A 380 27.23 8.78 -7.49
N ASP A 381 28.13 7.92 -7.03
CA ASP A 381 29.57 7.97 -7.35
C ASP A 381 29.90 7.32 -8.71
N SER A 382 28.92 6.71 -9.39
CA SER A 382 29.08 6.16 -10.75
C SER A 382 28.97 7.20 -11.88
N SER A 383 28.80 8.49 -11.54
CA SER A 383 28.66 9.59 -12.50
C SER A 383 29.59 10.77 -12.22
N SER A 384 30.82 10.47 -11.79
CA SER A 384 31.96 11.41 -11.75
C SER A 384 33.11 10.95 -12.63
#